data_AF-A0A9E5ANF0-F1
#
_entry.id   AF-A0A9E5ANF0-F1
#
_cell.length_a   1.000
_cell.length_b   1.000
_cell.length_c   1.000
_cell.angle_alpha   90.00
_cell.angle_beta   90.00
_cell.angle_gamma   90.00
#
_symmetry.space_group_name_H-M   'P 1'
#
loop_
_entity.id
_entity.type
_entity.pdbx_description
1 polymer ?
#
loop_
_entity_poly.entity_id
_entity_poly.type
_entity_poly.pdbx_seq_one_letter_code
_entity_poly.pdbx_strand_id
1 'polypeptide(L)'
;MLVWAQGLLYVVALKTFGQILESAEELSVEEQETLVSILQRRLADERREELVQAVREARQEYKAGRCRPASPAEIMKKIRA
;
A
#
# COMPACT_ATOMS: atom_id res chain seq x y z
N MET A 1 -37.51 7.54 10.85
CA MET A 1 -36.80 6.31 11.30
C MET A 1 -35.60 5.91 10.43
N LEU A 2 -35.35 6.53 9.26
CA LEU A 2 -34.24 6.18 8.35
C LEU A 2 -32.98 7.07 8.47
N VAL A 3 -33.07 8.23 9.13
CA VAL A 3 -31.95 9.19 9.26
C VAL A 3 -30.84 8.66 10.18
N TRP A 4 -31.17 7.80 11.14
CA TRP A 4 -30.23 7.27 12.13
C TRP A 4 -29.26 6.21 11.57
N ALA A 5 -29.62 5.53 10.49
CA ALA A 5 -28.75 4.54 9.85
C ALA A 5 -27.65 5.19 9.00
N GLN A 6 -27.89 6.41 8.49
CA GLN A 6 -26.93 7.14 7.65
C GLN A 6 -25.71 7.62 8.47
N GLY A 7 -25.88 7.91 9.76
CA GLY A 7 -24.79 8.32 10.66
C GLY A 7 -23.79 7.21 10.96
N LEU A 8 -24.25 5.96 11.08
CA LEU A 8 -23.39 4.77 11.30
C LEU A 8 -22.51 4.45 10.09
N LEU A 9 -23.00 4.69 8.87
CA LEU A 9 -22.24 4.48 7.64
C LEU A 9 -21.15 5.56 7.41
N TYR A 10 -21.35 6.78 7.95
CA TYR A 10 -20.39 7.88 7.79
C TYR A 10 -19.18 7.77 8.73
N VAL A 11 -19.37 7.24 9.95
CA VAL A 11 -18.27 7.04 10.92
C VAL A 11 -17.25 5.99 10.45
N VAL A 12 -17.69 5.04 9.62
CA VAL A 12 -16.78 4.06 9.00
C VAL A 12 -15.83 4.71 7.98
N ALA A 13 -16.16 5.89 7.44
CA ALA A 13 -15.49 6.44 6.27
C ALA A 13 -14.34 7.42 6.54
N LEU A 14 -14.14 7.92 7.76
CA LEU A 14 -13.05 8.87 8.10
C LEU A 14 -12.64 8.72 9.58
N LYS A 15 -12.19 7.54 9.99
CA LYS A 15 -11.38 7.47 11.22
C LYS A 15 -10.04 8.15 10.93
N THR A 16 -9.68 9.14 11.74
CA THR A 16 -8.34 9.72 11.67
C THR A 16 -7.31 8.66 12.05
N PHE A 17 -6.05 8.84 11.62
CA PHE A 17 -4.97 7.95 12.06
C PHE A 17 -4.89 7.86 13.59
N GLY A 18 -5.09 8.97 14.31
CA GLY A 18 -5.14 8.99 15.77
C GLY A 18 -6.25 8.10 16.35
N GLN A 19 -7.46 8.17 15.80
CA GLN A 19 -8.58 7.32 16.26
C GLN A 19 -8.33 5.82 16.00
N ILE A 20 -7.62 5.49 14.91
CA ILE A 20 -7.25 4.10 14.61
C ILE A 20 -6.20 3.62 15.62
N LEU A 21 -5.23 4.48 15.97
CA LEU A 21 -4.21 4.17 16.96
C LEU A 21 -4.83 3.96 18.35
N GLU A 22 -5.69 4.87 18.80
CA GLU A 22 -6.44 4.74 20.05
C GLU A 22 -7.25 3.43 20.08
N SER A 23 -7.98 3.11 19.00
CA SER A 23 -8.73 1.85 18.92
C SER A 23 -7.82 0.61 18.93
N ALA A 24 -6.58 0.71 18.43
CA ALA A 24 -5.62 -0.39 18.44
C ALA A 24 -4.99 -0.57 19.82
N GLU A 25 -4.77 0.51 20.57
CA GLU A 25 -4.27 0.48 21.96
C GLU A 25 -5.26 -0.15 22.94
N GLU A 26 -6.56 -0.07 22.66
CA GLU A 26 -7.62 -0.70 23.45
C GLU A 26 -7.70 -2.23 23.30
N LEU A 27 -7.06 -2.81 22.28
CA LEU A 27 -7.01 -4.25 22.05
C LEU A 27 -6.13 -4.95 23.10
N SER A 28 -6.42 -6.22 23.40
CA SER A 28 -5.49 -7.04 24.19
C SER A 28 -4.16 -7.23 23.46
N VAL A 29 -3.09 -7.56 24.19
CA VAL A 29 -1.75 -7.76 23.61
C VAL A 29 -1.77 -8.78 22.47
N GLU A 30 -2.49 -9.90 22.64
CA GLU A 30 -2.62 -10.95 21.62
C GLU A 30 -3.36 -10.45 20.36
N GLU A 31 -4.39 -9.63 20.53
CA GLU A 31 -5.12 -9.02 19.42
C GLU A 31 -4.26 -7.96 18.71
N GLN A 32 -3.44 -7.19 19.44
CA GLN A 32 -2.50 -6.23 18.86
C GLN A 32 -1.44 -6.96 18.02
N GLU A 33 -0.84 -8.04 18.53
CA GLU A 33 0.12 -8.86 17.78
C GLU A 33 -0.50 -9.45 16.51
N THR A 34 -1.74 -9.95 16.63
CA THR A 34 -2.51 -10.44 15.49
C THR A 34 -2.75 -9.34 14.46
N LEU A 35 -3.17 -8.14 14.90
CA LEU A 35 -3.40 -6.98 14.04
C LEU A 35 -2.13 -6.60 13.27
N VAL A 36 -0.99 -6.53 13.96
CA VAL A 36 0.31 -6.24 13.35
C VAL A 36 0.65 -7.27 12.27
N SER A 37 0.47 -8.56 12.56
CA SER A 37 0.77 -9.62 11.59
C SER A 37 -0.10 -9.51 10.31
N ILE A 38 -1.37 -9.18 10.47
CA ILE A 38 -2.32 -9.01 9.36
C ILE A 38 -1.95 -7.79 8.52
N LEU A 39 -1.66 -6.66 9.16
CA LEU A 39 -1.29 -5.42 8.47
C LEU A 39 0.01 -5.57 7.70
N GLN A 40 1.03 -6.19 8.32
CA GLN A 40 2.30 -6.46 7.65
C GLN A 40 2.11 -7.34 6.41
N ARG A 41 1.30 -8.40 6.51
CA ARG A 41 0.97 -9.25 5.38
C ARG A 41 0.28 -8.48 4.26
N ARG A 42 -0.75 -7.71 4.58
CA ARG A 42 -1.52 -6.94 3.58
C ARG A 42 -0.65 -5.89 2.87
N LEU A 43 0.18 -5.17 3.61
CA LEU A 43 1.13 -4.21 3.03
C LEU A 43 2.16 -4.91 2.12
N ALA A 44 2.62 -6.10 2.49
CA ALA A 44 3.51 -6.88 1.64
C ALA A 44 2.81 -7.36 0.36
N ASP A 45 1.54 -7.77 0.44
CA ASP A 45 0.74 -8.18 -0.71
C ASP A 45 0.52 -7.01 -1.68
N GLU A 46 0.12 -5.84 -1.18
CA GLU A 46 -0.06 -4.62 -1.99
C GLU A 46 1.22 -4.21 -2.72
N ARG A 47 2.35 -4.18 -2.01
CA ARG A 47 3.67 -3.89 -2.63
C ARG A 47 4.06 -4.92 -3.70
N ARG A 48 3.69 -6.19 -3.53
CA ARG A 48 3.94 -7.22 -4.54
C ARG A 48 3.10 -6.96 -5.79
N GLU A 49 1.85 -6.54 -5.64
CA GLU A 49 0.99 -6.18 -6.78
C GLU A 49 1.58 -5.00 -7.57
N GLU A 50 2.04 -3.96 -6.88
CA GLU A 50 2.76 -2.83 -7.49
C GLU A 50 4.00 -3.29 -8.27
N LEU A 51 4.81 -4.17 -7.68
CA LEU A 51 5.99 -4.72 -8.35
C LEU A 51 5.63 -5.56 -9.58
N VAL A 52 4.59 -6.39 -9.49
CA VAL A 52 4.10 -7.19 -10.63
C VAL A 52 3.67 -6.27 -11.77
N GLN A 53 2.96 -5.19 -11.46
CA GLN A 53 2.52 -4.22 -12.45
C GLN A 53 3.72 -3.48 -13.07
N ALA A 54 4.67 -3.01 -12.27
CA ALA A 54 5.90 -2.37 -12.76
C ALA A 54 6.71 -3.29 -13.68
N VAL A 55 6.87 -4.57 -13.31
CA VAL A 55 7.55 -5.58 -14.15
C VAL A 55 6.79 -5.81 -15.46
N ARG A 56 5.46 -5.87 -15.41
CA ARG A 56 4.62 -6.04 -16.61
C ARG A 56 4.82 -4.87 -17.57
N GLU A 57 4.78 -3.65 -17.07
CA GLU A 57 4.99 -2.43 -17.85
C GLU A 57 6.38 -2.40 -18.47
N ALA A 58 7.43 -2.64 -17.68
CA ALA A 58 8.80 -2.70 -18.18
C ALA A 58 8.98 -3.74 -19.30
N ARG A 59 8.38 -4.92 -19.16
CA ARG A 59 8.38 -5.96 -20.21
C ARG A 59 7.66 -5.51 -21.49
N GLN A 60 6.55 -4.79 -21.35
CA GLN A 60 5.82 -4.26 -22.50
C GLN A 60 6.61 -3.18 -23.23
N GLU A 61 7.25 -2.26 -22.51
CA GLU A 61 8.11 -1.24 -23.10
C GLU A 61 9.31 -1.82 -23.83
N TYR A 62 9.95 -2.83 -23.24
CA TYR A 62 11.05 -3.54 -23.89
C TYR A 62 10.62 -4.21 -25.18
N LYS A 63 9.51 -4.97 -25.16
CA LYS A 63 8.95 -5.62 -26.36
C LYS A 63 8.56 -4.61 -27.45
N ALA A 64 8.10 -3.43 -27.05
CA ALA A 64 7.73 -2.36 -27.98
C ALA A 64 8.94 -1.53 -28.47
N GLY A 65 10.17 -1.87 -28.07
CA GLY A 65 11.38 -1.14 -28.46
C GLY A 65 11.47 0.27 -27.87
N ARG A 66 10.70 0.57 -26.80
CA ARG A 66 10.68 1.90 -26.16
C ARG A 66 11.83 2.11 -25.18
N CYS A 67 12.59 1.05 -24.86
CA CYS A 67 13.78 1.16 -24.03
C CYS A 67 14.91 1.86 -24.79
N ARG A 68 15.47 2.92 -24.19
CA ARG A 68 16.66 3.58 -24.71
C ARG A 68 17.91 2.88 -24.17
N PRO A 69 18.93 2.63 -25.00
CA PRO A 69 20.22 2.17 -24.51
C PRO A 69 20.79 3.21 -23.54
N ALA A 70 21.36 2.73 -22.44
CA ALA A 70 22.02 3.55 -21.44
C ALA A 70 23.26 2.81 -20.94
N SER A 71 24.36 3.55 -20.79
CA SER A 71 25.57 3.03 -20.16
C SER A 71 25.34 2.80 -18.66
N PRO A 72 26.14 1.93 -18.02
CA PRO A 72 26.09 1.75 -16.57
C PRO A 72 26.22 3.05 -15.77
N ALA A 73 27.06 3.99 -16.25
CA ALA A 73 27.23 5.30 -15.61
C ALA A 73 25.94 6.15 -15.63
N GLU A 74 25.22 6.17 -16.76
CA GLU A 74 23.95 6.89 -16.91
C GLU A 74 22.84 6.28 -16.07
N ILE A 75 22.82 4.95 -15.94
CA ILE A 75 21.88 4.23 -15.06
C ILE A 75 22.16 4.58 -13.60
N MET A 76 23.43 4.50 -13.17
CA MET A 76 23.82 4.82 -11.79
C MET A 76 23.53 6.28 -11.42
N LYS A 77 23.63 7.21 -12.36
CA LYS A 77 23.24 8.62 -12.14
C LYS A 77 21.75 8.77 -11.82
N LYS A 78 20.87 7.96 -12.44
CA LYS A 78 19.43 7.98 -12.17
C LYS A 78 19.04 7.34 -10.84
N ILE A 79 19.74 6.27 -10.44
CA ILE A 79 19.43 5.54 -9.19
C ILE A 79 19.78 6.37 -7.94
N ARG A 80 20.80 7.24 -8.04
CA ARG A 80 21.30 8.04 -6.91
C ARG A 80 20.64 9.42 -6.78
N ALA A 81 19.75 9.79 -7.70
CA ALA A 81 19.03 11.06 -7.71
C ALA A 81 17.74 10.93 -6.90
#